data_AF-A0AAN6HJN1-F1
#
_entry.id   AF-A0AAN6HJN1-F1
#
_cell.length_a   1.000
_cell.length_b   1.000
_cell.length_c   1.000
_cell.angle_alpha   90.00
_cell.angle_beta   90.00
_cell.angle_gamma   90.00
#
_symmetry.space_group_name_H-M   'P 1'
#
loop_
_entity.id
_entity.type
_entity.pdbx_description
1 polymer ?
#
loop_
_entity_poly.entity_id
_entity_poly.type
_entity_poly.pdbx_seq_one_letter_code
_entity_poly.pdbx_strand_id
1 'polypeptide(L)'
;MTSVDASTQSVEQFLCFEIRNPPETEIESLRIALNENPQNALRSTGILPVASGDPEQEEGMSYLAVNIKKNWQPGRTLRIKFLSGDLRLQEKVKNYAEQWLAHANLKFAWLPMDAYRADIRIDFKQGGGSSSRIGTDALSEKDQKKRTMNLGINLEDSEEFIRRKVLHEFGHVLGCEHEHQSPLANFEWNTDLIYKELSKPPNSWSVATTDHNVINRLSSSEVNASIFDGDSIMLYEYPARWFKNSSNSRGTKNNTRLSKGDKEWIANNYPAWSSDIGHFSTLQVRSFDTSNSDPVQQDMAFEPSYAEPPRVAVGLSWLDLDYNTDICVKATAEDVSTDHFTVGITPGTGSNVYSAACSWLEASASEPDIKIGQWDLTPELISKAKPSGAKISASIKFDQRFDRSEMPIVVAWFTGLSLGKDSPWRVKTYITGISQFKFQLHVEAGSDTDLRGATVTWLAIPAGKEGIIAGSFCTDDIPGPENAGTINFSQAGFQSAPAVMMAICGLDFECGRNLRLRASHSALTKEGMVWHLDSWLDSVLNTATGVYVAVGGLNIDDEY
;
A
#
# COMPACT_ATOMS: atom_id res chain seq x y z
N MET A 1 39.22 -5.60 39.73
CA MET A 1 38.72 -4.60 38.76
C MET A 1 39.69 -4.59 37.59
N THR A 2 39.41 -5.42 36.60
CA THR A 2 40.14 -5.43 35.32
C THR A 2 39.13 -5.03 34.27
N SER A 3 39.35 -3.85 33.69
CA SER A 3 38.59 -3.29 32.60
C SER A 3 38.63 -4.23 31.40
N VAL A 4 37.47 -4.76 31.03
CA VAL A 4 37.30 -5.42 29.74
C VAL A 4 37.21 -4.30 28.71
N ASP A 5 38.20 -4.23 27.83
CA ASP A 5 38.29 -3.30 26.72
C ASP A 5 37.06 -3.45 25.81
N ALA A 6 36.31 -2.36 25.60
CA ALA A 6 35.10 -2.33 24.77
C ALA A 6 35.41 -2.27 23.26
N SER A 7 36.67 -2.52 22.85
CA SER A 7 37.16 -2.32 21.48
C SER A 7 37.29 -3.61 20.65
N THR A 8 36.89 -4.78 21.18
CA THR A 8 37.03 -6.09 20.51
C THR A 8 35.73 -6.91 20.47
N GLN A 9 34.56 -6.27 20.29
CA GLN A 9 33.41 -7.00 19.75
C GLN A 9 33.69 -7.28 18.27
N SER A 10 34.05 -8.53 17.97
CA SER A 10 34.28 -9.04 16.62
C SER A 10 33.07 -8.75 15.72
N VAL A 11 33.35 -8.45 14.45
CA VAL A 11 32.40 -8.21 13.33
C VAL A 11 31.60 -9.47 12.99
N GLU A 12 31.57 -10.48 13.86
CA GLU A 12 31.30 -11.89 13.53
C GLU A 12 29.86 -12.25 13.18
N GLN A 13 28.91 -11.31 13.10
CA GLN A 13 27.48 -11.67 12.96
C GLN A 13 26.68 -10.92 11.88
N PHE A 14 27.33 -10.28 10.90
CA PHE A 14 26.65 -9.72 9.71
C PHE A 14 26.34 -10.78 8.66
N LEU A 15 25.68 -11.85 9.08
CA LEU A 15 25.31 -13.00 8.27
C LEU A 15 23.79 -13.06 8.11
N CYS A 16 23.12 -11.93 7.91
CA CYS A 16 21.79 -11.90 7.31
C CYS A 16 21.84 -10.98 6.09
N PHE A 17 21.17 -11.33 4.99
CA PHE A 17 21.09 -10.50 3.79
C PHE A 17 19.84 -10.84 2.97
N GLU A 18 19.35 -9.85 2.24
CA GLU A 18 18.16 -9.98 1.40
C GLU A 18 18.50 -10.70 0.07
N ILE A 19 17.58 -11.53 -0.43
CA ILE A 19 17.67 -12.06 -1.80
C ILE A 19 16.65 -11.33 -2.68
N ARG A 20 17.06 -10.21 -3.29
CA ARG A 20 16.27 -9.59 -4.37
C ARG A 20 16.42 -10.36 -5.67
N ASN A 21 15.35 -10.34 -6.45
CA ASN A 21 15.40 -10.76 -7.84
C ASN A 21 16.34 -9.82 -8.62
N PRO A 22 17.20 -10.34 -9.51
CA PRO A 22 18.03 -9.50 -10.36
C PRO A 22 17.15 -8.56 -11.22
N PRO A 23 17.65 -7.37 -11.63
CA PRO A 23 16.85 -6.36 -12.36
C PRO A 23 16.12 -6.93 -13.58
N GLU A 24 16.74 -7.88 -14.27
CA GLU A 24 16.20 -8.57 -15.45
C GLU A 24 14.93 -9.39 -15.17
N THR A 25 14.69 -9.74 -13.90
CA THR A 25 13.53 -10.51 -13.43
C THR A 25 12.56 -9.66 -12.59
N GLU A 26 12.82 -8.36 -12.48
CA GLU A 26 11.99 -7.44 -11.71
C GLU A 26 10.56 -7.37 -12.27
N ILE A 27 10.40 -7.31 -13.60
CA ILE A 27 9.09 -7.34 -14.27
C ILE A 27 8.28 -8.60 -13.90
N GLU A 28 8.92 -9.77 -13.92
CA GLU A 28 8.26 -11.03 -13.53
C GLU A 28 7.92 -11.03 -12.03
N SER A 29 8.77 -10.42 -11.20
CA SER A 29 8.53 -10.26 -9.76
C SER A 29 7.36 -9.33 -9.47
N LEU A 30 7.21 -8.26 -10.23
CA LEU A 30 6.05 -7.35 -10.17
C LEU A 30 4.78 -8.09 -10.62
N ARG A 31 4.83 -8.82 -11.73
CA ARG A 31 3.71 -9.64 -12.21
C ARG A 31 3.28 -10.69 -11.19
N ILE A 32 4.22 -11.38 -10.56
CA ILE A 32 3.96 -12.34 -9.49
C ILE A 32 3.30 -11.65 -8.29
N ALA A 33 3.84 -10.51 -7.86
CA ALA A 33 3.31 -9.76 -6.73
C ALA A 33 1.87 -9.28 -6.97
N LEU A 34 1.57 -8.78 -8.17
CA LEU A 34 0.22 -8.38 -8.56
C LEU A 34 -0.72 -9.57 -8.70
N ASN A 35 -0.26 -10.69 -9.27
CA ASN A 35 -1.10 -11.88 -9.42
C ASN A 35 -1.38 -12.57 -8.08
N GLU A 36 -0.43 -12.53 -7.14
CA GLU A 36 -0.64 -13.08 -5.78
C GLU A 36 -1.47 -12.13 -4.93
N ASN A 37 -1.19 -10.83 -4.98
CA ASN A 37 -1.91 -9.82 -4.23
C ASN A 37 -2.01 -8.53 -5.07
N PRO A 38 -3.12 -8.34 -5.80
CA PRO A 38 -3.29 -7.16 -6.64
C PRO A 38 -3.31 -5.84 -5.86
N GLN A 39 -3.56 -5.88 -4.55
CA GLN A 39 -3.48 -4.72 -3.64
C GLN A 39 -2.06 -4.13 -3.58
N ASN A 40 -1.05 -4.90 -3.98
CA ASN A 40 0.33 -4.45 -4.01
C ASN A 40 0.55 -3.26 -4.97
N ALA A 41 -0.31 -3.08 -5.99
CA ALA A 41 -0.28 -1.88 -6.83
C ALA A 41 -0.72 -0.62 -6.05
N LEU A 42 -1.75 -0.74 -5.21
CA LEU A 42 -2.48 0.40 -4.63
C LEU A 42 -1.83 0.99 -3.37
N ARG A 43 -0.93 0.24 -2.72
CA ARG A 43 -0.25 0.64 -1.47
C ARG A 43 1.16 1.19 -1.69
N SER A 44 1.50 1.50 -2.94
CA SER A 44 2.75 2.09 -3.41
C SER A 44 2.75 3.61 -3.21
N THR A 45 3.85 4.20 -2.74
CA THR A 45 3.93 5.61 -2.31
C THR A 45 4.90 6.45 -3.15
N GLY A 46 5.23 5.99 -4.37
CA GLY A 46 6.36 6.54 -5.12
C GLY A 46 6.09 7.34 -6.37
N ILE A 47 6.81 8.47 -6.49
CA ILE A 47 7.27 9.07 -7.75
C ILE A 47 8.43 8.21 -8.30
N LEU A 48 8.43 7.98 -9.61
CA LEU A 48 9.36 7.07 -10.28
C LEU A 48 10.76 7.67 -10.48
N PRO A 49 11.82 6.85 -10.47
CA PRO A 49 13.14 7.29 -10.89
C PRO A 49 13.11 7.67 -12.38
N VAL A 50 13.71 8.81 -12.71
CA VAL A 50 14.02 9.19 -14.10
C VAL A 50 15.11 8.24 -14.59
N ALA A 51 14.82 7.46 -15.64
CA ALA A 51 15.83 6.62 -16.26
C ALA A 51 17.00 7.49 -16.75
N SER A 52 18.18 7.28 -16.18
CA SER A 52 19.43 7.81 -16.74
C SER A 52 19.79 6.96 -17.96
N GLY A 53 19.19 7.28 -19.11
CA GLY A 53 19.41 6.60 -20.39
C GLY A 53 18.99 7.50 -21.56
N ASP A 54 19.75 7.43 -22.65
CA ASP A 54 19.67 8.32 -23.82
C ASP A 54 18.24 8.40 -24.41
N PRO A 55 17.68 9.60 -24.70
CA PRO A 55 16.27 9.77 -25.07
C PRO A 55 15.87 9.22 -26.46
N GLU A 56 16.80 8.72 -27.26
CA GLU A 56 16.57 8.46 -28.69
C GLU A 56 16.33 6.98 -29.07
N GLN A 57 16.19 6.04 -28.12
CA GLN A 57 16.03 4.61 -28.48
C GLN A 57 14.83 3.84 -27.87
N GLU A 58 13.89 4.48 -27.17
CA GLU A 58 12.70 3.79 -26.61
C GLU A 58 11.36 4.35 -27.13
N GLU A 59 11.21 4.49 -28.45
CA GLU A 59 9.87 4.62 -29.04
C GLU A 59 9.19 3.24 -29.07
N GLY A 60 8.30 2.98 -28.12
CA GLY A 60 7.25 1.96 -28.28
C GLY A 60 6.94 1.01 -27.12
N MET A 61 7.57 1.14 -25.95
CA MET A 61 7.29 0.26 -24.80
C MET A 61 7.04 1.10 -23.54
N SER A 62 5.76 1.40 -23.26
CA SER A 62 5.34 2.04 -22.00
C SER A 62 5.45 1.02 -20.86
N TYR A 63 6.61 0.92 -20.22
CA TYR A 63 6.73 0.16 -18.97
C TYR A 63 5.95 0.87 -17.86
N LEU A 64 5.02 0.15 -17.21
CA LEU A 64 4.57 0.54 -15.87
C LEU A 64 5.74 0.35 -14.91
N ALA A 65 6.52 1.41 -14.69
CA ALA A 65 7.32 1.51 -13.50
C ALA A 65 6.34 1.90 -12.37
N VAL A 66 6.01 0.95 -11.51
CA VAL A 66 5.23 1.18 -10.27
C VAL A 66 5.99 0.43 -9.20
N ASN A 67 6.29 1.08 -8.08
CA ASN A 67 6.85 0.35 -6.94
C ASN A 67 5.76 -0.54 -6.33
N ILE A 68 5.66 -1.79 -6.75
CA ILE A 68 4.62 -2.72 -6.29
C ILE A 68 5.13 -3.42 -5.05
N LYS A 69 4.35 -3.35 -3.95
CA LYS A 69 4.65 -4.08 -2.70
C LYS A 69 4.80 -5.58 -2.99
N LYS A 70 5.48 -6.31 -2.10
CA LYS A 70 5.67 -7.77 -2.23
C LYS A 70 4.83 -8.55 -1.23
N ASN A 71 3.74 -7.98 -0.73
CA ASN A 71 2.94 -8.64 0.30
C ASN A 71 2.14 -9.80 -0.27
N TRP A 72 1.90 -10.82 0.55
CA TRP A 72 0.91 -11.85 0.24
C TRP A 72 -0.51 -11.29 0.33
N GLN A 73 -1.49 -11.99 -0.23
CA GLN A 73 -2.88 -11.63 -0.03
C GLN A 73 -3.25 -11.82 1.45
N PRO A 74 -3.92 -10.87 2.13
CA PRO A 74 -4.49 -11.13 3.45
C PRO A 74 -5.38 -12.39 3.45
N GLY A 75 -5.32 -13.19 4.50
CA GLY A 75 -5.96 -14.50 4.62
C GLY A 75 -5.20 -15.67 3.97
N ARG A 76 -4.14 -15.40 3.19
CA ARG A 76 -3.40 -16.42 2.45
C ARG A 76 -2.74 -17.45 3.38
N THR A 77 -2.84 -18.73 2.98
CA THR A 77 -2.11 -19.83 3.62
C THR A 77 -0.79 -20.12 2.91
N LEU A 78 0.34 -19.73 3.50
CA LEU A 78 1.68 -20.01 2.96
C LEU A 78 2.08 -21.46 3.21
N ARG A 79 2.40 -22.18 2.13
CA ARG A 79 2.90 -23.56 2.23
C ARG A 79 4.40 -23.54 2.44
N ILE A 80 4.86 -24.10 3.55
CA ILE A 80 6.26 -24.02 3.97
C ILE A 80 6.82 -25.43 4.12
N LYS A 81 8.00 -25.70 3.55
CA LYS A 81 8.73 -26.95 3.80
C LYS A 81 10.18 -26.72 4.16
N PHE A 82 10.74 -27.63 4.93
CA PHE A 82 12.17 -27.71 5.16
C PHE A 82 12.83 -28.58 4.08
N LEU A 83 14.02 -28.17 3.62
CA LEU A 83 14.86 -28.94 2.71
C LEU A 83 15.94 -29.74 3.48
N SER A 84 16.24 -29.34 4.71
CA SER A 84 17.19 -29.98 5.62
C SER A 84 16.88 -29.63 7.08
N GLY A 85 17.75 -30.02 8.03
CA GLY A 85 17.71 -29.60 9.43
C GLY A 85 17.14 -30.64 10.40
N ASP A 86 17.62 -30.61 11.64
CA ASP A 86 17.15 -31.45 12.75
C ASP A 86 15.70 -31.12 13.12
N LEU A 87 14.89 -32.13 13.47
CA LEU A 87 13.47 -31.93 13.80
C LEU A 87 13.24 -30.95 14.96
N ARG A 88 14.10 -30.96 15.98
CA ARG A 88 13.99 -30.01 17.10
C ARG A 88 14.29 -28.59 16.67
N LEU A 89 15.23 -28.41 15.74
CA LEU A 89 15.51 -27.10 15.16
C LEU A 89 14.34 -26.62 14.32
N GLN A 90 13.75 -27.51 13.51
CA GLN A 90 12.55 -27.22 12.73
C GLN A 90 11.39 -26.78 13.64
N GLU A 91 11.14 -27.49 14.76
CA GLU A 91 10.11 -27.12 15.73
C GLU A 91 10.33 -25.72 16.33
N LYS A 92 11.58 -25.36 16.67
CA LYS A 92 11.90 -23.99 17.11
C LYS A 92 11.58 -22.96 16.04
N VAL A 93 11.93 -23.24 14.78
CA VAL A 93 11.60 -22.34 13.65
C VAL A 93 10.10 -22.14 13.54
N LYS A 94 9.29 -23.22 13.63
CA LYS A 94 7.83 -23.13 13.59
C LYS A 94 7.28 -22.23 14.70
N ASN A 95 7.69 -22.49 15.94
CA ASN A 95 7.20 -21.76 17.11
C ASN A 95 7.51 -20.26 17.06
N TYR A 96 8.68 -19.87 16.56
CA TYR A 96 9.04 -18.45 16.44
C TYR A 96 8.39 -17.79 15.24
N ALA A 97 8.37 -18.46 14.08
CA ALA A 97 7.73 -17.95 12.87
C ALA A 97 6.24 -17.63 13.10
N GLU A 98 5.53 -18.51 13.81
CA GLU A 98 4.09 -18.38 14.05
C GLU A 98 3.72 -17.19 14.96
N GLN A 99 4.68 -16.56 15.65
CA GLN A 99 4.41 -15.34 16.43
C GLN A 99 3.92 -14.17 15.57
N TRP A 100 4.32 -14.13 14.29
CA TRP A 100 3.81 -13.13 13.35
C TRP A 100 2.30 -13.29 13.09
N LEU A 101 1.76 -14.52 13.14
CA LEU A 101 0.36 -14.81 12.81
C LEU A 101 -0.63 -14.25 13.84
N ALA A 102 -0.16 -13.89 15.04
CA ALA A 102 -0.98 -13.18 16.02
C ALA A 102 -1.30 -11.73 15.60
N HIS A 103 -0.55 -11.20 14.62
CA HIS A 103 -0.65 -9.81 14.17
C HIS A 103 -0.90 -9.68 12.67
N ALA A 104 -0.71 -10.75 11.91
CA ALA A 104 -0.90 -10.78 10.46
C ALA A 104 -2.01 -11.78 10.09
N ASN A 105 -3.01 -11.34 9.34
CA ASN A 105 -3.99 -12.22 8.72
C ASN A 105 -3.35 -13.06 7.62
N LEU A 106 -2.63 -14.10 8.03
CA LEU A 106 -2.03 -15.13 7.20
C LEU A 106 -2.10 -16.46 7.95
N LYS A 107 -1.84 -17.56 7.25
CA LYS A 107 -1.75 -18.89 7.86
C LYS A 107 -0.49 -19.59 7.37
N PHE A 108 0.17 -20.38 8.22
CA PHE A 108 1.28 -21.23 7.81
C PHE A 108 0.85 -22.69 7.74
N ALA A 109 1.10 -23.33 6.60
CA ALA A 109 0.91 -24.75 6.40
C ALA A 109 2.28 -25.42 6.27
N TRP A 110 2.74 -26.05 7.36
CA TRP A 110 4.00 -26.79 7.40
C TRP A 110 3.85 -28.15 6.72
N LEU A 111 4.47 -28.30 5.56
CA LEU A 111 4.39 -29.49 4.73
C LEU A 111 5.54 -30.48 5.03
N PRO A 112 5.35 -31.77 4.72
CA PRO A 112 6.44 -32.75 4.66
C PRO A 112 7.58 -32.31 3.73
N MET A 113 8.81 -32.74 4.01
CA MET A 113 10.00 -32.36 3.22
C MET A 113 9.92 -32.80 1.75
N ASP A 114 9.26 -33.94 1.49
CA ASP A 114 9.04 -34.51 0.16
C ASP A 114 7.82 -33.92 -0.57
N ALA A 115 7.12 -32.94 0.03
CA ALA A 115 6.01 -32.28 -0.61
C ALA A 115 6.41 -31.69 -1.98
N TYR A 116 5.58 -31.99 -2.98
CA TYR A 116 5.84 -31.64 -4.37
C TYR A 116 5.97 -30.13 -4.59
N ARG A 117 5.17 -29.32 -3.89
CA ARG A 117 5.15 -27.86 -4.05
C ARG A 117 5.01 -27.16 -2.70
N ALA A 118 5.89 -26.20 -2.45
CA ALA A 118 5.83 -25.27 -1.32
C ALA A 118 6.16 -23.85 -1.79
N ASP A 119 5.55 -22.85 -1.16
CA ASP A 119 5.77 -21.44 -1.46
C ASP A 119 7.11 -21.00 -0.86
N ILE A 120 7.35 -21.37 0.41
CA ILE A 120 8.60 -21.12 1.14
C ILE A 120 9.38 -22.42 1.37
N ARG A 121 10.69 -22.40 1.11
CA ARG A 121 11.59 -23.56 1.19
C ARG A 121 12.82 -23.19 2.02
N ILE A 122 12.93 -23.77 3.21
CA ILE A 122 13.92 -23.40 4.23
C ILE A 122 15.07 -24.41 4.26
N ASP A 123 16.31 -23.91 4.24
CA ASP A 123 17.54 -24.70 4.38
C ASP A 123 18.41 -24.16 5.53
N PHE A 124 19.33 -24.98 6.04
CA PHE A 124 20.19 -24.65 7.21
C PHE A 124 21.68 -24.70 6.87
N LYS A 125 22.07 -24.27 5.66
CA LYS A 125 23.49 -24.35 5.26
C LYS A 125 24.34 -23.40 6.10
N GLN A 126 25.27 -23.98 6.86
CA GLN A 126 26.24 -23.25 7.67
C GLN A 126 27.25 -22.50 6.79
N GLY A 127 27.77 -21.38 7.28
CA GLY A 127 28.72 -20.52 6.55
C GLY A 127 28.11 -19.69 5.41
N GLY A 128 26.85 -19.91 5.06
CA GLY A 128 26.11 -19.13 4.05
C GLY A 128 25.29 -17.95 4.60
N GLY A 129 25.34 -17.72 5.91
CA GLY A 129 24.47 -16.78 6.63
C GLY A 129 23.00 -17.16 6.62
N SER A 130 22.13 -16.26 7.06
CA SER A 130 20.68 -16.36 6.92
C SER A 130 20.23 -15.38 5.84
N SER A 131 19.17 -15.72 5.13
CA SER A 131 18.70 -14.91 4.02
C SER A 131 17.32 -15.36 3.62
N SER A 132 16.48 -14.44 3.17
CA SER A 132 15.18 -14.77 2.59
C SER A 132 14.91 -13.92 1.36
N ARG A 133 14.13 -14.48 0.44
CA ARG A 133 13.40 -13.67 -0.55
C ARG A 133 12.31 -12.87 0.16
N ILE A 134 12.01 -11.67 -0.36
CA ILE A 134 10.99 -10.80 0.22
C ILE A 134 9.61 -11.16 -0.32
N GLY A 135 8.71 -11.56 0.59
CA GLY A 135 7.31 -11.71 0.28
C GLY A 135 7.06 -12.63 -0.92
N THR A 136 6.25 -12.14 -1.87
CA THR A 136 5.85 -12.86 -3.08
C THR A 136 7.02 -13.18 -4.02
N ASP A 137 8.19 -12.55 -3.86
CA ASP A 137 9.38 -12.90 -4.65
C ASP A 137 9.82 -14.36 -4.41
N ALA A 138 9.41 -14.97 -3.29
CA ALA A 138 9.58 -16.41 -3.08
C ALA A 138 8.97 -17.28 -4.20
N LEU A 139 7.91 -16.79 -4.86
CA LEU A 139 7.24 -17.48 -5.97
C LEU A 139 7.99 -17.36 -7.31
N SER A 140 8.99 -16.47 -7.43
CA SER A 140 9.81 -16.36 -8.66
C SER A 140 10.73 -17.57 -8.83
N GLU A 141 11.18 -18.17 -7.72
CA GLU A 141 11.96 -19.40 -7.73
C GLU A 141 11.06 -20.61 -7.98
N LYS A 142 11.05 -21.09 -9.23
CA LYS A 142 10.21 -22.22 -9.65
C LYS A 142 10.82 -23.58 -9.31
N ASP A 143 12.14 -23.67 -9.13
CA ASP A 143 12.79 -24.93 -8.78
C ASP A 143 12.52 -25.29 -7.31
N GLN A 144 11.71 -26.33 -7.09
CA GLN A 144 11.30 -26.80 -5.77
C GLN A 144 12.43 -27.43 -4.94
N LYS A 145 13.61 -27.64 -5.53
CA LYS A 145 14.84 -28.08 -4.83
C LYS A 145 15.69 -26.90 -4.36
N LYS A 146 15.46 -25.69 -4.89
CA LYS A 146 16.15 -24.48 -4.45
C LYS A 146 15.42 -23.85 -3.27
N ARG A 147 16.20 -23.45 -2.27
CA ARG A 147 15.70 -22.72 -1.10
C ARG A 147 15.25 -21.32 -1.48
N THR A 148 14.21 -20.83 -0.81
CA THR A 148 13.84 -19.40 -0.81
C THR A 148 14.31 -18.70 0.45
N MET A 149 14.67 -19.47 1.48
CA MET A 149 15.22 -19.01 2.73
C MET A 149 16.37 -19.91 3.18
N ASN A 150 17.42 -19.32 3.73
CA ASN A 150 18.44 -20.02 4.49
C ASN A 150 18.44 -19.48 5.92
N LEU A 151 18.57 -20.37 6.91
CA LEU A 151 18.78 -19.98 8.30
C LEU A 151 20.15 -20.52 8.73
N GLY A 152 21.10 -19.61 8.93
CA GLY A 152 22.45 -19.92 9.40
C GLY A 152 22.50 -20.16 10.91
N ILE A 153 21.63 -21.04 11.40
CA ILE A 153 21.47 -21.40 12.81
C ILE A 153 21.59 -22.91 12.99
N ASN A 154 21.90 -23.35 14.21
CA ASN A 154 21.93 -24.76 14.61
C ASN A 154 21.47 -24.90 16.08
N LEU A 155 21.49 -26.13 16.62
CA LEU A 155 21.01 -26.41 17.98
C LEU A 155 21.97 -25.99 19.10
N GLU A 156 23.23 -25.67 18.78
CA GLU A 156 24.23 -25.19 19.74
C GLU A 156 24.09 -23.68 19.98
N ASP A 157 23.41 -22.97 19.07
CA ASP A 157 23.12 -21.55 19.23
C ASP A 157 22.18 -21.27 20.41
N SER A 158 22.35 -20.11 21.02
CA SER A 158 21.46 -19.66 22.09
C SER A 158 20.01 -19.48 21.62
N GLU A 159 19.06 -19.65 22.53
CA GLU A 159 17.63 -19.51 22.22
C GLU A 159 17.29 -18.12 21.68
N GLU A 160 17.92 -17.07 22.22
CA GLU A 160 17.69 -15.70 21.78
C GLU A 160 18.22 -15.45 20.36
N PHE A 161 19.36 -16.07 20.01
CA PHE A 161 19.93 -15.98 18.67
C PHE A 161 19.03 -16.68 17.64
N ILE A 162 18.56 -17.90 17.95
CA ILE A 162 17.61 -18.63 17.12
C ILE A 162 16.32 -17.81 16.94
N ARG A 163 15.73 -17.31 18.03
CA ARG A 163 14.51 -16.49 17.99
C ARG A 163 14.68 -15.27 17.11
N ARG A 164 15.74 -14.49 17.31
CA ARG A 164 16.04 -13.29 16.52
C ARG A 164 16.10 -13.61 15.03
N LYS A 165 16.91 -14.60 14.65
CA LYS A 165 17.13 -14.95 13.24
C LYS A 165 15.83 -15.44 12.60
N VAL A 166 15.07 -16.29 13.28
CA VAL A 166 13.80 -16.77 12.74
C VAL A 166 12.79 -15.64 12.57
N LEU A 167 12.59 -14.79 13.59
CA LEU A 167 11.63 -13.67 13.48
C LEU A 167 12.02 -12.69 12.37
N HIS A 168 13.31 -12.34 12.24
CA HIS A 168 13.82 -11.44 11.21
C HIS A 168 13.62 -12.00 9.79
N GLU A 169 14.05 -13.24 9.54
CA GLU A 169 13.91 -13.84 8.21
C GLU A 169 12.44 -14.11 7.85
N PHE A 170 11.59 -14.42 8.83
CA PHE A 170 10.15 -14.47 8.59
C PHE A 170 9.53 -13.09 8.38
N GLY A 171 10.11 -12.01 8.93
CA GLY A 171 9.75 -10.64 8.55
C GLY A 171 9.91 -10.41 7.05
N HIS A 172 11.05 -10.84 6.47
CA HIS A 172 11.24 -10.81 5.01
C HIS A 172 10.24 -11.68 4.25
N VAL A 173 9.95 -12.90 4.73
CA VAL A 173 8.88 -13.73 4.12
C VAL A 173 7.56 -12.98 4.08
N LEU A 174 7.29 -12.10 5.04
CA LEU A 174 6.08 -11.32 5.10
C LEU A 174 6.14 -9.97 4.35
N GLY A 175 7.25 -9.66 3.68
CA GLY A 175 7.39 -8.43 2.91
C GLY A 175 8.08 -7.29 3.65
N CYS A 176 8.59 -7.51 4.87
CA CYS A 176 9.34 -6.48 5.60
C CYS A 176 10.74 -6.30 4.99
N GLU A 177 11.18 -5.06 4.89
CA GLU A 177 12.55 -4.68 4.52
C GLU A 177 13.34 -4.25 5.77
N HIS A 178 14.64 -3.93 5.63
CA HIS A 178 15.46 -3.59 6.79
C HIS A 178 15.21 -2.17 7.32
N GLU A 179 15.04 -2.06 8.64
CA GLU A 179 14.70 -0.80 9.31
C GLU A 179 15.81 0.28 9.17
N HIS A 180 17.08 -0.13 9.10
CA HIS A 180 18.20 0.81 8.90
C HIS A 180 18.21 1.46 7.52
N GLN A 181 17.48 0.90 6.56
CA GLN A 181 17.34 1.49 5.23
C GLN A 181 16.16 2.46 5.17
N SER A 182 15.40 2.64 6.25
CA SER A 182 14.30 3.59 6.30
C SER A 182 14.75 4.99 5.87
N PRO A 183 14.01 5.68 4.98
CA PRO A 183 14.31 7.07 4.61
C PRO A 183 14.26 8.00 5.83
N LEU A 184 13.48 7.63 6.85
CA LEU A 184 13.28 8.37 8.09
C LEU A 184 14.36 8.09 9.15
N ALA A 185 15.36 7.25 8.87
CA ALA A 185 16.46 6.98 9.78
C ALA A 185 17.35 8.21 9.98
N ASN A 186 17.61 8.60 11.24
CA ASN A 186 18.39 9.81 11.55
C ASN A 186 19.85 9.49 11.95
N PHE A 187 20.58 8.75 11.12
CA PHE A 187 22.01 8.47 11.33
C PHE A 187 22.82 8.51 10.03
N GLU A 188 24.12 8.77 10.14
CA GLU A 188 25.06 8.76 9.01
C GLU A 188 26.10 7.64 9.15
N TRP A 189 26.29 6.90 8.05
CA TRP A 189 27.25 5.81 7.97
C TRP A 189 28.70 6.29 7.83
N ASN A 190 29.61 5.59 8.51
CA ASN A 190 31.05 5.61 8.25
C ASN A 190 31.38 4.62 7.12
N THR A 191 30.96 4.97 5.90
CA THR A 191 31.06 4.13 4.69
C THR A 191 32.46 3.55 4.47
N ASP A 192 33.51 4.36 4.65
CA ASP A 192 34.90 3.92 4.44
C ASP A 192 35.30 2.78 5.39
N LEU A 193 34.86 2.88 6.66
CA LEU A 193 35.10 1.82 7.63
C LEU A 193 34.26 0.58 7.33
N ILE A 194 33.01 0.76 6.93
CA ILE A 194 32.09 -0.34 6.60
C ILE A 194 32.63 -1.15 5.43
N TYR A 195 33.02 -0.52 4.31
CA TYR A 195 33.62 -1.24 3.17
C TYR A 195 34.91 -1.97 3.56
N LYS A 196 35.77 -1.33 4.37
CA LYS A 196 37.02 -1.92 4.83
C LYS A 196 36.82 -3.15 5.73
N GLU A 197 35.78 -3.16 6.56
CA GLU A 197 35.47 -4.29 7.44
C GLU A 197 34.72 -5.40 6.70
N LEU A 198 33.70 -5.07 5.88
CA LEU A 198 32.88 -6.06 5.17
C LEU A 198 33.57 -6.73 3.99
N SER A 199 34.62 -6.11 3.41
CA SER A 199 35.46 -6.74 2.39
C SER A 199 36.35 -7.88 2.93
N LYS A 200 36.43 -8.05 4.26
CA LYS A 200 37.22 -9.11 4.89
C LYS A 200 36.34 -10.30 5.29
N PRO A 201 36.91 -11.50 5.45
CA PRO A 201 36.21 -12.63 6.05
C PRO A 201 35.63 -12.26 7.43
N PRO A 202 34.46 -12.81 7.81
CA PRO A 202 33.73 -13.87 7.12
C PRO A 202 32.86 -13.41 5.94
N ASN A 203 32.56 -12.12 5.81
CA ASN A 203 31.65 -11.60 4.79
C ASN A 203 32.25 -11.62 3.38
N SER A 204 33.44 -11.03 3.22
CA SER A 204 34.11 -10.87 1.92
C SER A 204 33.20 -10.22 0.85
N TRP A 205 32.39 -9.24 1.25
CA TRP A 205 31.41 -8.60 0.39
C TRP A 205 32.05 -7.63 -0.60
N SER A 206 31.46 -7.56 -1.80
CA SER A 206 31.77 -6.51 -2.76
C SER A 206 31.22 -5.16 -2.28
N VAL A 207 31.71 -4.06 -2.87
CA VAL A 207 31.15 -2.72 -2.64
C VAL A 207 29.66 -2.71 -2.98
N ALA A 208 29.27 -3.23 -4.15
CA ALA A 208 27.86 -3.31 -4.56
C ALA A 208 26.98 -4.10 -3.57
N THR A 209 27.49 -5.22 -3.04
CA THR A 209 26.78 -6.00 -2.02
C THR A 209 26.63 -5.22 -0.71
N THR A 210 27.66 -4.47 -0.32
CA THR A 210 27.66 -3.64 0.89
C THR A 210 26.71 -2.45 0.73
N ASP A 211 26.70 -1.83 -0.44
CA ASP A 211 25.79 -0.74 -0.77
C ASP A 211 24.35 -1.21 -0.64
N HIS A 212 24.04 -2.33 -1.29
CA HIS A 212 22.69 -2.88 -1.31
C HIS A 212 22.16 -3.25 0.09
N ASN A 213 22.97 -3.92 0.92
CA ASN A 213 22.49 -4.47 2.19
C ASN A 213 22.65 -3.52 3.40
N VAL A 214 23.54 -2.51 3.32
CA VAL A 214 23.91 -1.68 4.48
C VAL A 214 23.77 -0.19 4.19
N ILE A 215 24.36 0.29 3.10
CA ILE A 215 24.53 1.74 2.89
C ILE A 215 23.28 2.39 2.29
N ASN A 216 22.71 1.76 1.26
CA ASN A 216 21.60 2.32 0.52
C ASN A 216 20.37 2.39 1.41
N ARG A 217 19.76 3.58 1.44
CA ARG A 217 18.44 3.77 2.00
C ARG A 217 17.41 3.43 0.93
N LEU A 218 16.29 2.87 1.38
CA LEU A 218 15.10 2.75 0.58
C LEU A 218 14.56 4.15 0.35
N SER A 219 14.18 4.43 -0.88
CA SER A 219 13.53 5.69 -1.18
C SER A 219 12.18 5.75 -0.46
N SER A 220 11.75 6.93 -0.02
CA SER A 220 10.39 7.16 0.49
C SER A 220 9.31 6.80 -0.54
N SER A 221 9.70 6.72 -1.81
CA SER A 221 8.90 6.23 -2.93
C SER A 221 8.75 4.71 -3.00
N GLU A 222 9.59 3.96 -2.28
CA GLU A 222 9.67 2.50 -2.35
C GLU A 222 9.06 1.79 -1.15
N VAL A 223 8.89 2.50 -0.03
CA VAL A 223 8.40 1.92 1.21
C VAL A 223 7.31 2.76 1.85
N ASN A 224 6.27 2.06 2.30
CA ASN A 224 5.36 2.57 3.32
C ASN A 224 6.08 2.45 4.68
N ALA A 225 7.03 3.35 4.89
CA ALA A 225 7.84 3.39 6.10
C ALA A 225 7.01 3.96 7.27
N SER A 226 6.99 3.25 8.39
CA SER A 226 6.67 3.86 9.67
C SER A 226 7.77 4.83 10.08
N ILE A 227 7.52 5.61 11.13
CA ILE A 227 8.58 6.32 11.86
C ILE A 227 9.65 5.29 12.26
N PHE A 228 10.93 5.64 12.09
CA PHE A 228 12.06 4.76 12.39
C PHE A 228 11.94 4.13 13.80
N ASP A 229 12.00 2.81 13.88
CA ASP A 229 11.87 2.03 15.11
C ASP A 229 13.20 1.38 15.53
N GLY A 230 13.86 2.00 16.51
CA GLY A 230 15.11 1.48 17.08
C GLY A 230 14.99 0.11 17.78
N ASP A 231 13.77 -0.33 18.09
CA ASP A 231 13.47 -1.61 18.74
C ASP A 231 12.95 -2.68 17.75
N SER A 232 12.81 -2.36 16.46
CA SER A 232 12.33 -3.29 15.43
C SER A 232 13.19 -4.55 15.31
N ILE A 233 12.54 -5.70 15.10
CA ILE A 233 13.21 -6.96 14.77
C ILE A 233 13.93 -6.92 13.42
N MET A 234 13.52 -6.00 12.53
CA MET A 234 14.12 -5.77 11.21
C MET A 234 15.36 -4.88 11.27
N LEU A 235 15.72 -4.35 12.44
CA LEU A 235 16.95 -3.58 12.65
C LEU A 235 18.14 -4.49 12.94
N TYR A 236 19.21 -4.34 12.15
CA TYR A 236 20.48 -4.99 12.46
C TYR A 236 21.17 -4.38 13.67
N GLU A 237 22.00 -5.19 14.30
CA GLU A 237 22.93 -4.74 15.33
C GLU A 237 24.20 -4.27 14.64
N TYR A 238 24.45 -2.96 14.68
CA TYR A 238 25.59 -2.29 14.09
C TYR A 238 26.41 -1.66 15.20
N PRO A 239 27.75 -1.86 15.21
CA PRO A 239 28.60 -1.31 16.23
C PRO A 239 28.67 0.22 16.12
N ALA A 240 28.84 0.89 17.26
CA ALA A 240 28.91 2.36 17.33
C ALA A 240 29.92 2.99 16.34
N ARG A 241 31.05 2.31 16.09
CA ARG A 241 32.10 2.79 15.19
C ARG A 241 31.69 2.94 13.72
N TRP A 242 30.60 2.27 13.31
CA TRP A 242 30.05 2.39 11.95
C TRP A 242 29.24 3.67 11.73
N PHE A 243 29.02 4.49 12.77
CA PHE A 243 28.29 5.75 12.66
C PHE A 243 29.24 6.96 12.77
N LYS A 244 29.03 7.99 11.95
CA LYS A 244 29.84 9.23 11.96
C LYS A 244 29.49 10.18 13.11
N ASN A 245 28.28 10.08 13.68
CA ASN A 245 27.67 11.14 14.50
C ASN A 245 27.50 10.68 15.96
N SER A 246 27.83 11.56 16.92
CA SER A 246 27.93 11.25 18.37
C SER A 246 26.62 10.91 19.09
N SER A 247 25.45 11.15 18.48
CA SER A 247 24.13 10.79 19.02
C SER A 247 23.92 9.27 19.13
N ASN A 248 24.61 8.46 18.32
CA ASN A 248 24.57 6.99 18.36
C ASN A 248 25.86 6.39 18.94
N SER A 249 26.34 6.93 20.06
CA SER A 249 27.57 6.46 20.74
C SER A 249 27.56 5.00 21.22
N ARG A 250 26.45 4.26 21.05
CA ARG A 250 26.27 2.87 21.48
C ARG A 250 25.98 1.88 20.34
N GLY A 251 25.86 2.33 19.09
CA GLY A 251 25.38 1.48 17.99
C GLY A 251 23.89 1.16 18.10
N THR A 252 23.40 0.20 17.31
CA THR A 252 22.01 -0.27 17.37
C THR A 252 21.88 -1.51 18.27
N LYS A 253 20.68 -1.74 18.81
CA LYS A 253 20.41 -2.82 19.77
C LYS A 253 20.35 -4.19 19.09
N ASN A 254 20.65 -5.23 19.85
CA ASN A 254 20.34 -6.62 19.51
C ASN A 254 18.86 -6.90 19.81
N ASN A 255 17.97 -6.54 18.89
CA ASN A 255 16.54 -6.79 19.04
C ASN A 255 16.24 -8.27 18.77
N THR A 256 15.57 -8.92 19.71
CA THR A 256 15.31 -10.37 19.65
C THR A 256 13.83 -10.72 19.68
N ARG A 257 12.93 -9.72 19.71
CA ARG A 257 11.47 -9.88 19.76
C ARG A 257 10.81 -8.85 18.85
N LEU A 258 9.56 -9.10 18.44
CA LEU A 258 8.74 -8.12 17.72
C LEU A 258 8.48 -6.89 18.60
N SER A 259 8.81 -5.71 18.07
CA SER A 259 8.51 -4.43 18.69
C SER A 259 7.00 -4.13 18.61
N LYS A 260 6.58 -3.00 19.19
CA LYS A 260 5.21 -2.49 18.97
C LYS A 260 5.02 -2.06 17.50
N GLY A 261 6.01 -1.40 16.91
CA GLY A 261 6.01 -0.96 15.52
C GLY A 261 5.91 -2.12 14.53
N ASP A 262 6.66 -3.20 14.75
CA ASP A 262 6.62 -4.42 13.91
C ASP A 262 5.20 -5.00 13.82
N LYS A 263 4.50 -5.05 14.97
CA LYS A 263 3.15 -5.61 15.10
C LYS A 263 2.10 -4.73 14.43
N GLU A 264 2.20 -3.41 14.60
CA GLU A 264 1.30 -2.46 13.96
C GLU A 264 1.51 -2.45 12.44
N TRP A 265 2.77 -2.47 12.00
CA TRP A 265 3.11 -2.51 10.57
C TRP A 265 2.59 -3.78 9.90
N ILE A 266 2.77 -4.96 10.52
CA ILE A 266 2.32 -6.21 9.91
C ILE A 266 0.79 -6.32 9.90
N ALA A 267 0.10 -5.82 10.92
CA ALA A 267 -1.36 -5.76 10.97
C ALA A 267 -1.93 -4.86 9.87
N ASN A 268 -1.26 -3.75 9.56
CA ASN A 268 -1.66 -2.88 8.44
C ASN A 268 -1.48 -3.57 7.08
N ASN A 269 -0.41 -4.35 6.92
CA ASN A 269 -0.14 -5.05 5.66
C ASN A 269 -1.03 -6.29 5.49
N TYR A 270 -1.45 -6.92 6.59
CA TYR A 270 -2.31 -8.11 6.63
C TYR A 270 -3.46 -7.93 7.64
N PRO A 271 -4.45 -7.07 7.34
CA PRO A 271 -5.54 -6.76 8.25
C PRO A 271 -6.42 -7.98 8.53
N ALA A 272 -6.96 -8.05 9.76
CA ALA A 272 -7.62 -9.23 10.33
C ALA A 272 -8.69 -9.81 9.41
N TRP A 273 -9.62 -9.03 8.84
CA TRP A 273 -10.59 -9.36 7.77
C TRP A 273 -11.14 -8.05 7.19
N SER A 274 -11.89 -8.09 6.09
CA SER A 274 -12.39 -6.89 5.39
C SER A 274 -13.12 -5.98 6.35
N SER A 275 -12.53 -4.84 6.62
CA SER A 275 -13.29 -3.65 6.95
C SER A 275 -14.48 -3.50 6.00
N ASP A 276 -15.45 -2.69 6.40
CA ASP A 276 -16.44 -2.08 5.52
C ASP A 276 -15.81 -1.31 4.33
N ILE A 277 -14.53 -1.46 4.05
CA ILE A 277 -13.77 -0.84 2.99
C ILE A 277 -13.05 -1.93 2.21
N GLY A 278 -13.18 -1.87 0.89
CA GLY A 278 -12.40 -2.69 -0.03
C GLY A 278 -11.91 -1.90 -1.24
N HIS A 279 -11.26 -2.61 -2.15
CA HIS A 279 -10.72 -2.03 -3.37
C HIS A 279 -10.51 -3.07 -4.46
N PHE A 280 -10.55 -2.59 -5.69
CA PHE A 280 -10.46 -3.38 -6.91
C PHE A 280 -9.60 -2.65 -7.93
N SER A 281 -8.80 -3.39 -8.68
CA SER A 281 -7.95 -2.85 -9.74
C SER A 281 -8.09 -3.70 -11.00
N THR A 282 -8.07 -3.08 -12.18
CA THR A 282 -8.05 -3.86 -13.42
C THR A 282 -6.84 -4.79 -13.51
N LEU A 283 -5.75 -4.48 -12.78
CA LEU A 283 -4.55 -5.30 -12.66
C LEU A 283 -4.77 -6.62 -11.90
N GLN A 284 -5.90 -6.79 -11.19
CA GLN A 284 -6.25 -8.08 -10.56
C GLN A 284 -6.69 -9.12 -11.60
N VAL A 285 -7.23 -8.66 -12.74
CA VAL A 285 -7.90 -9.51 -13.73
C VAL A 285 -7.08 -9.60 -15.02
N ARG A 286 -6.37 -8.53 -15.40
CA ARG A 286 -5.55 -8.49 -16.62
C ARG A 286 -4.18 -7.88 -16.39
N SER A 287 -3.22 -8.32 -17.20
CA SER A 287 -1.86 -7.76 -17.20
C SER A 287 -1.85 -6.29 -17.59
N PHE A 288 -0.86 -5.59 -17.04
CA PHE A 288 -0.65 -4.16 -17.14
C PHE A 288 -0.31 -3.68 -18.58
N ASP A 289 0.18 -4.59 -19.42
CA ASP A 289 0.66 -4.35 -20.80
C ASP A 289 -0.45 -4.51 -21.85
N THR A 290 -1.65 -4.88 -21.43
CA THR A 290 -2.83 -4.95 -22.30
C THR A 290 -3.67 -3.69 -22.09
N SER A 291 -4.07 -3.04 -23.17
CA SER A 291 -5.17 -2.06 -23.14
C SER A 291 -6.46 -2.77 -23.51
N ASN A 292 -7.59 -2.40 -22.88
CA ASN A 292 -8.88 -2.90 -23.32
C ASN A 292 -9.97 -1.84 -23.19
N SER A 293 -10.92 -1.88 -24.13
CA SER A 293 -12.17 -1.13 -24.11
C SER A 293 -13.29 -1.86 -23.37
N ASP A 294 -13.12 -3.14 -23.04
CA ASP A 294 -14.14 -3.93 -22.34
C ASP A 294 -14.14 -3.67 -20.83
N PRO A 295 -15.30 -3.78 -20.17
CA PRO A 295 -15.39 -3.78 -18.71
C PRO A 295 -14.51 -4.87 -18.08
N VAL A 296 -13.86 -4.52 -16.98
CA VAL A 296 -13.13 -5.46 -16.13
C VAL A 296 -13.89 -5.56 -14.82
N GLN A 297 -14.33 -6.76 -14.45
CA GLN A 297 -15.21 -7.00 -13.31
C GLN A 297 -14.74 -8.19 -12.47
N GLN A 298 -15.16 -8.20 -11.21
CA GLN A 298 -14.90 -9.30 -10.28
C GLN A 298 -16.01 -9.39 -9.22
N ASP A 299 -16.40 -10.61 -8.88
CA ASP A 299 -17.33 -10.86 -7.77
C ASP A 299 -16.58 -10.74 -6.44
N MET A 300 -17.12 -9.93 -5.54
CA MET A 300 -16.58 -9.68 -4.21
C MET A 300 -17.57 -10.20 -3.17
N ALA A 301 -17.11 -11.11 -2.32
CA ALA A 301 -17.89 -11.61 -1.20
C ALA A 301 -17.90 -10.60 -0.05
N PHE A 302 -19.03 -10.50 0.66
CA PHE A 302 -19.12 -9.83 1.95
C PHE A 302 -18.72 -10.79 3.06
N GLU A 303 -17.78 -10.37 3.90
CA GLU A 303 -17.25 -11.19 4.99
C GLU A 303 -17.31 -10.45 6.33
N PRO A 304 -18.25 -10.81 7.23
CA PRO A 304 -19.34 -11.78 7.03
C PRO A 304 -20.43 -11.24 6.09
N SER A 305 -21.30 -12.14 5.62
CA SER A 305 -22.49 -11.74 4.87
C SER A 305 -23.44 -10.90 5.73
N TYR A 306 -24.13 -9.96 5.10
CA TYR A 306 -25.11 -9.09 5.75
C TYR A 306 -26.48 -9.75 5.85
N ALA A 307 -27.27 -9.34 6.84
CA ALA A 307 -28.67 -9.75 6.96
C ALA A 307 -29.56 -9.16 5.83
N GLU A 308 -29.23 -7.96 5.37
CA GLU A 308 -29.86 -7.27 4.25
C GLU A 308 -28.76 -6.67 3.35
N PRO A 309 -28.96 -6.58 2.03
CA PRO A 309 -27.94 -6.05 1.13
C PRO A 309 -27.43 -4.67 1.59
N PRO A 310 -26.10 -4.48 1.78
CA PRO A 310 -25.55 -3.20 2.18
C PRO A 310 -25.63 -2.20 1.02
N ARG A 311 -25.38 -0.92 1.32
CA ARG A 311 -25.17 0.10 0.28
C ARG A 311 -23.66 0.19 0.01
N VAL A 312 -23.25 0.10 -1.25
CA VAL A 312 -21.83 0.15 -1.63
C VAL A 312 -21.51 1.50 -2.28
N ALA A 313 -20.68 2.31 -1.62
CA ALA A 313 -20.21 3.59 -2.14
C ALA A 313 -18.85 3.42 -2.81
N VAL A 314 -18.83 3.26 -4.12
CA VAL A 314 -17.59 3.09 -4.91
C VAL A 314 -17.04 4.43 -5.40
N GLY A 315 -15.71 4.55 -5.53
CA GLY A 315 -15.03 5.73 -6.04
C GLY A 315 -13.72 5.40 -6.76
N LEU A 316 -13.37 6.19 -7.78
CA LEU A 316 -12.12 6.04 -8.53
C LEU A 316 -10.93 6.44 -7.63
N SER A 317 -9.90 5.60 -7.59
CA SER A 317 -8.70 5.78 -6.74
C SER A 317 -7.38 5.71 -7.52
N TRP A 318 -7.40 5.12 -8.71
CA TRP A 318 -6.27 5.05 -9.63
C TRP A 318 -6.77 5.23 -11.06
N LEU A 319 -6.04 6.02 -11.83
CA LEU A 319 -6.28 6.28 -13.24
C LEU A 319 -4.97 6.20 -14.02
N ASP A 320 -4.93 5.39 -15.09
CA ASP A 320 -3.87 5.35 -16.12
C ASP A 320 -4.54 5.21 -17.50
N LEU A 321 -4.74 6.34 -18.17
CA LEU A 321 -5.51 6.45 -19.41
C LEU A 321 -4.69 7.10 -20.53
N ASP A 322 -4.89 6.60 -21.75
CA ASP A 322 -4.22 7.06 -22.97
C ASP A 322 -4.72 8.43 -23.42
N TYR A 323 -3.81 9.39 -23.56
CA TYR A 323 -4.13 10.75 -24.00
C TYR A 323 -4.59 10.84 -25.46
N ASN A 324 -4.32 9.84 -26.29
CA ASN A 324 -4.77 9.83 -27.69
C ASN A 324 -6.28 9.58 -27.82
N THR A 325 -6.91 9.17 -26.72
CA THR A 325 -8.34 8.89 -26.60
C THR A 325 -8.99 9.81 -25.58
N ASP A 326 -10.32 9.97 -25.67
CA ASP A 326 -11.05 10.68 -24.62
C ASP A 326 -10.88 9.96 -23.28
N ILE A 327 -10.81 10.73 -22.19
CA ILE A 327 -10.68 10.19 -20.84
C ILE A 327 -12.08 9.83 -20.36
N CYS A 328 -12.47 8.56 -20.50
CA CYS A 328 -13.78 8.09 -20.12
C CYS A 328 -13.69 6.77 -19.35
N VAL A 329 -14.04 6.81 -18.07
CA VAL A 329 -13.96 5.65 -17.18
C VAL A 329 -14.99 5.77 -16.07
N LYS A 330 -15.56 4.62 -15.67
CA LYS A 330 -16.53 4.54 -14.58
C LYS A 330 -16.24 3.32 -13.70
N ALA A 331 -16.22 3.51 -12.39
CA ALA A 331 -16.28 2.44 -11.42
C ALA A 331 -17.74 2.03 -11.17
N THR A 332 -17.99 0.73 -11.02
CA THR A 332 -19.32 0.18 -10.79
C THR A 332 -19.32 -0.76 -9.59
N ALA A 333 -20.47 -0.80 -8.92
CA ALA A 333 -20.84 -1.81 -7.94
C ALA A 333 -22.27 -2.26 -8.31
N GLU A 334 -22.38 -3.46 -8.86
CA GLU A 334 -23.60 -4.03 -9.42
C GLU A 334 -23.95 -5.32 -8.69
N ASP A 335 -25.15 -5.86 -8.93
CA ASP A 335 -25.60 -7.14 -8.37
C ASP A 335 -25.42 -7.28 -6.84
N VAL A 336 -25.61 -6.19 -6.10
CA VAL A 336 -25.43 -6.16 -4.64
C VAL A 336 -26.49 -7.04 -3.96
N SER A 337 -26.04 -8.11 -3.31
CA SER A 337 -26.84 -9.05 -2.54
C SER A 337 -26.48 -8.98 -1.04
N THR A 338 -26.94 -9.94 -0.25
CA THR A 338 -26.55 -10.09 1.17
C THR A 338 -25.13 -10.64 1.34
N ASP A 339 -24.59 -11.37 0.37
CA ASP A 339 -23.33 -12.11 0.50
C ASP A 339 -22.27 -11.74 -0.55
N HIS A 340 -22.63 -10.97 -1.58
CA HIS A 340 -21.68 -10.50 -2.59
C HIS A 340 -22.15 -9.25 -3.33
N PHE A 341 -21.25 -8.69 -4.13
CA PHE A 341 -21.55 -7.74 -5.20
C PHE A 341 -20.51 -7.87 -6.32
N THR A 342 -20.82 -7.35 -7.50
CA THR A 342 -19.90 -7.30 -8.64
C THR A 342 -19.26 -5.93 -8.72
N VAL A 343 -17.95 -5.84 -8.44
CA VAL A 343 -17.19 -4.60 -8.63
C VAL A 343 -16.66 -4.53 -10.06
N GLY A 344 -16.59 -3.33 -10.63
CA GLY A 344 -16.10 -3.16 -11.99
C GLY A 344 -15.42 -1.82 -12.27
N ILE A 345 -14.59 -1.83 -13.31
CA ILE A 345 -14.13 -0.64 -14.02
C ILE A 345 -14.54 -0.79 -15.48
N THR A 346 -15.33 0.17 -15.94
CA THR A 346 -15.87 0.22 -17.30
C THR A 346 -15.27 1.41 -18.06
N PRO A 347 -14.43 1.15 -19.07
CA PRO A 347 -14.02 2.18 -20.03
C PRO A 347 -15.23 2.73 -20.78
N GLY A 348 -15.24 4.03 -21.05
CA GLY A 348 -16.23 4.61 -21.96
C GLY A 348 -15.87 4.35 -23.42
N THR A 349 -16.86 4.49 -24.30
CA THR A 349 -16.68 4.24 -25.74
C THR A 349 -15.49 5.02 -26.30
N GLY A 350 -14.53 4.28 -26.88
CA GLY A 350 -13.34 4.86 -27.52
C GLY A 350 -12.26 5.34 -26.55
N SER A 351 -12.45 5.19 -25.23
CA SER A 351 -11.41 5.45 -24.24
C SER A 351 -10.52 4.22 -24.07
N ASN A 352 -9.22 4.46 -24.00
CA ASN A 352 -8.24 3.42 -23.74
C ASN A 352 -7.71 3.53 -22.29
N VAL A 353 -8.04 2.53 -21.48
CA VAL A 353 -7.63 2.42 -20.08
C VAL A 353 -6.52 1.38 -19.95
N TYR A 354 -5.29 1.81 -19.67
CA TYR A 354 -4.19 0.89 -19.37
C TYR A 354 -4.44 0.19 -18.04
N SER A 355 -4.66 0.98 -16.99
CA SER A 355 -5.04 0.48 -15.67
C SER A 355 -5.92 1.48 -14.92
N ALA A 356 -6.79 0.97 -14.06
CA ALA A 356 -7.59 1.79 -13.17
C ALA A 356 -8.00 0.99 -11.94
N ALA A 357 -8.32 1.70 -10.86
CA ALA A 357 -8.77 1.08 -9.62
C ALA A 357 -9.82 1.92 -8.93
N CYS A 358 -10.66 1.24 -8.17
CA CYS A 358 -11.62 1.86 -7.27
C CYS A 358 -11.44 1.32 -5.85
N SER A 359 -11.87 2.14 -4.90
CA SER A 359 -12.12 1.71 -3.52
C SER A 359 -13.61 1.86 -3.23
N TRP A 360 -14.10 1.17 -2.21
CA TRP A 360 -15.49 1.30 -1.78
C TRP A 360 -15.63 1.32 -0.27
N LEU A 361 -16.77 1.86 0.17
CA LEU A 361 -17.32 1.71 1.52
C LEU A 361 -18.60 0.87 1.44
N GLU A 362 -18.74 -0.09 2.33
CA GLU A 362 -19.94 -0.88 2.60
C GLU A 362 -20.68 -0.22 3.76
N ALA A 363 -21.90 0.24 3.52
CA ALA A 363 -22.74 0.80 4.58
C ALA A 363 -23.90 -0.15 4.85
N SER A 364 -23.81 -0.85 5.98
CA SER A 364 -24.84 -1.78 6.44
C SER A 364 -26.24 -1.15 6.40
N ALA A 365 -27.24 -1.94 6.03
CA ALA A 365 -28.64 -1.52 6.12
C ALA A 365 -29.05 -1.23 7.58
N SER A 366 -28.37 -1.84 8.55
CA SER A 366 -28.55 -1.58 9.99
C SER A 366 -28.01 -0.22 10.47
N GLU A 367 -27.30 0.51 9.60
CA GLU A 367 -26.78 1.85 9.86
C GLU A 367 -27.44 2.92 8.95
N PRO A 368 -28.74 3.22 9.14
CA PRO A 368 -29.49 4.15 8.29
C PRO A 368 -29.04 5.63 8.42
N ASP A 369 -28.21 5.91 9.42
CA ASP A 369 -27.62 7.22 9.68
C ASP A 369 -26.40 7.50 8.77
N ILE A 370 -25.74 6.46 8.25
CA ILE A 370 -24.80 6.58 7.13
C ILE A 370 -25.63 6.70 5.85
N LYS A 371 -25.48 7.81 5.12
CA LYS A 371 -26.25 8.10 3.90
C LYS A 371 -25.31 8.20 2.72
N ILE A 372 -25.65 7.50 1.65
CA ILE A 372 -24.89 7.47 0.40
C ILE A 372 -25.85 7.80 -0.74
N GLY A 373 -25.35 8.50 -1.75
CA GLY A 373 -26.05 8.63 -3.01
C GLY A 373 -25.12 9.02 -4.14
N GLN A 374 -25.70 9.15 -5.34
CA GLN A 374 -24.98 9.46 -6.55
C GLN A 374 -25.69 10.58 -7.32
N TRP A 375 -24.91 11.40 -8.02
CA TRP A 375 -25.42 12.39 -8.95
C TRP A 375 -24.69 12.25 -10.29
N ASP A 376 -25.46 11.98 -11.33
CA ASP A 376 -24.97 11.91 -12.70
C ASP A 376 -25.13 13.27 -13.38
N LEU A 377 -24.00 13.85 -13.77
CA LEU A 377 -23.92 15.06 -14.56
C LEU A 377 -24.00 14.69 -16.05
N THR A 378 -25.19 14.84 -16.62
CA THR A 378 -25.45 14.48 -18.02
C THR A 378 -25.03 15.59 -19.01
N PRO A 379 -24.81 15.26 -20.29
CA PRO A 379 -24.53 16.25 -21.34
C PRO A 379 -25.59 17.36 -21.44
N GLU A 380 -26.86 17.06 -21.15
CA GLU A 380 -27.93 18.07 -21.14
C GLU A 380 -27.78 19.09 -20.01
N LEU A 381 -27.28 18.68 -18.85
CA LEU A 381 -27.01 19.59 -17.74
C LEU A 381 -25.78 20.47 -18.04
N ILE A 382 -24.75 19.88 -18.65
CA ILE A 382 -23.52 20.58 -19.02
C ILE A 382 -23.79 21.63 -20.10
N SER A 383 -24.53 21.28 -21.14
CA SER A 383 -24.86 22.20 -22.25
C SER A 383 -25.67 23.42 -21.78
N LYS A 384 -26.52 23.27 -20.75
CA LYS A 384 -27.26 24.39 -20.14
C LYS A 384 -26.39 25.35 -19.32
N ALA A 385 -25.17 24.94 -18.93
CA ALA A 385 -24.30 25.70 -18.04
C ALA A 385 -23.21 26.53 -18.74
N LYS A 386 -22.89 26.27 -20.02
CA LYS A 386 -21.91 27.07 -20.80
C LYS A 386 -22.53 28.45 -21.18
N PRO A 387 -21.80 29.60 -21.07
CA PRO A 387 -20.36 29.78 -21.36
C PRO A 387 -19.46 30.28 -20.20
N SER A 388 -19.93 30.40 -18.96
CA SER A 388 -19.05 30.70 -17.82
C SER A 388 -18.41 29.41 -17.31
N GLY A 389 -17.09 29.38 -17.07
CA GLY A 389 -16.36 28.23 -16.50
C GLY A 389 -17.22 27.40 -15.53
N ALA A 390 -17.51 26.17 -15.93
CA ALA A 390 -18.80 25.52 -15.71
C ALA A 390 -18.92 24.92 -14.30
N LYS A 391 -19.10 25.79 -13.29
CA LYS A 391 -19.58 25.35 -11.99
C LYS A 391 -21.05 24.95 -12.11
N ILE A 392 -21.32 23.65 -12.01
CA ILE A 392 -22.65 23.06 -12.07
C ILE A 392 -22.98 22.54 -10.67
N SER A 393 -24.17 22.90 -10.17
CA SER A 393 -24.55 22.64 -8.78
C SER A 393 -25.89 21.93 -8.68
N ALA A 394 -26.00 21.00 -7.74
CA ALA A 394 -27.25 20.33 -7.40
C ALA A 394 -27.53 20.43 -5.89
N SER A 395 -28.79 20.71 -5.54
CA SER A 395 -29.25 20.66 -4.16
C SER A 395 -29.70 19.25 -3.83
N ILE A 396 -28.90 18.53 -3.04
CA ILE A 396 -29.21 17.15 -2.62
C ILE A 396 -29.90 17.21 -1.26
N LYS A 397 -31.08 16.57 -1.16
CA LYS A 397 -31.83 16.45 0.10
C LYS A 397 -31.62 15.05 0.67
N PHE A 398 -31.48 14.94 1.98
CA PHE A 398 -31.48 13.64 2.64
C PHE A 398 -32.91 13.12 2.75
N ASP A 399 -33.11 11.83 2.47
CA ASP A 399 -34.42 11.17 2.61
C ASP A 399 -34.95 11.26 4.04
N GLN A 400 -34.04 11.18 5.01
CA GLN A 400 -34.29 11.45 6.42
C GLN A 400 -33.26 12.46 6.92
N ARG A 401 -33.73 13.47 7.67
CA ARG A 401 -32.84 14.45 8.29
C ARG A 401 -31.94 13.80 9.35
N PHE A 402 -30.79 14.40 9.61
CA PHE A 402 -29.97 14.03 10.78
C PHE A 402 -30.63 14.56 12.07
N ASP A 403 -30.74 13.69 13.08
CA ASP A 403 -31.43 14.00 14.34
C ASP A 403 -30.61 14.87 15.30
N ARG A 404 -29.27 14.77 15.25
CA ARG A 404 -28.35 15.55 16.09
C ARG A 404 -28.28 16.99 15.61
N SER A 405 -28.20 17.95 16.54
CA SER A 405 -28.06 19.40 16.27
C SER A 405 -26.80 19.77 15.48
N GLU A 406 -25.79 18.90 15.51
CA GLU A 406 -24.54 19.08 14.79
C GLU A 406 -24.71 18.80 13.29
N MET A 407 -23.98 19.54 12.47
CA MET A 407 -24.00 19.34 11.02
C MET A 407 -23.30 18.02 10.66
N PRO A 408 -23.87 17.19 9.77
CA PRO A 408 -23.20 15.98 9.33
C PRO A 408 -21.90 16.28 8.60
N ILE A 409 -20.97 15.33 8.62
CA ILE A 409 -19.81 15.36 7.73
C ILE A 409 -20.28 14.87 6.37
N VAL A 410 -20.03 15.65 5.31
CA VAL A 410 -20.38 15.29 3.94
C VAL A 410 -19.16 15.40 3.04
N VAL A 411 -18.83 14.32 2.34
CA VAL A 411 -17.74 14.24 1.36
C VAL A 411 -18.29 13.72 0.03
N ALA A 412 -17.62 14.03 -1.08
CA ALA A 412 -17.99 13.55 -2.40
C ALA A 412 -16.76 13.34 -3.28
N TRP A 413 -16.88 12.42 -4.24
CA TRP A 413 -15.79 12.00 -5.10
C TRP A 413 -16.29 11.52 -6.46
N PHE A 414 -15.38 11.39 -7.42
CA PHE A 414 -15.71 10.88 -8.74
C PHE A 414 -15.79 9.37 -8.76
N THR A 415 -16.89 8.88 -9.31
CA THR A 415 -17.14 7.48 -9.62
C THR A 415 -17.04 7.23 -11.11
N GLY A 416 -17.32 8.27 -11.91
CA GLY A 416 -17.11 8.25 -13.35
C GLY A 416 -16.73 9.63 -13.87
N LEU A 417 -15.91 9.65 -14.92
CA LEU A 417 -15.45 10.87 -15.58
C LEU A 417 -15.52 10.68 -17.10
N SER A 418 -15.88 11.75 -17.80
CA SER A 418 -15.84 11.83 -19.26
C SER A 418 -15.32 13.21 -19.67
N LEU A 419 -14.08 13.25 -20.16
CA LEU A 419 -13.37 14.47 -20.56
C LEU A 419 -12.83 14.31 -21.98
N GLY A 420 -12.88 15.40 -22.75
CA GLY A 420 -12.30 15.43 -24.09
C GLY A 420 -10.77 15.39 -24.07
N LYS A 421 -10.18 14.70 -25.04
CA LYS A 421 -8.71 14.52 -25.13
C LYS A 421 -7.93 15.76 -25.57
N ASP A 422 -8.57 16.63 -26.35
CA ASP A 422 -7.90 17.76 -27.03
C ASP A 422 -7.78 19.01 -26.14
N SER A 423 -7.98 18.86 -24.82
CA SER A 423 -8.00 19.96 -23.86
C SER A 423 -7.50 19.51 -22.48
N PRO A 424 -6.89 20.38 -21.67
CA PRO A 424 -6.48 20.04 -20.31
C PRO A 424 -7.63 19.48 -19.46
N TRP A 425 -7.29 18.56 -18.57
CA TRP A 425 -8.24 17.88 -17.71
C TRP A 425 -8.23 18.53 -16.35
N ARG A 426 -9.10 19.54 -16.15
CA ARG A 426 -9.24 20.28 -14.90
C ARG A 426 -10.65 20.17 -14.39
N VAL A 427 -10.89 19.31 -13.42
CA VAL A 427 -12.22 19.07 -12.86
C VAL A 427 -12.13 18.72 -11.39
N LYS A 428 -13.04 19.29 -10.60
CA LYS A 428 -13.18 18.97 -9.16
C LYS A 428 -14.63 18.93 -8.73
N THR A 429 -14.90 18.16 -7.68
CA THR A 429 -16.17 18.13 -6.97
C THR A 429 -16.00 18.50 -5.52
N TYR A 430 -16.94 19.25 -4.97
CA TYR A 430 -16.92 19.69 -3.57
C TYR A 430 -18.32 19.99 -3.05
N ILE A 431 -18.44 20.06 -1.72
CA ILE A 431 -19.69 20.25 -1.01
C ILE A 431 -19.75 21.65 -0.39
N THR A 432 -20.91 22.30 -0.44
CA THR A 432 -21.19 23.50 0.37
C THR A 432 -22.60 23.47 0.96
N GLY A 433 -22.93 24.43 1.82
CA GLY A 433 -24.31 24.62 2.29
C GLY A 433 -24.89 23.43 3.05
N ILE A 434 -24.05 22.73 3.82
CA ILE A 434 -24.45 21.57 4.62
C ILE A 434 -25.43 21.99 5.70
N SER A 435 -26.47 21.19 5.88
CA SER A 435 -27.45 21.29 6.95
C SER A 435 -27.91 19.88 7.33
N GLN A 436 -28.74 19.74 8.34
CA GLN A 436 -29.36 18.46 8.71
C GLN A 436 -30.30 17.88 7.62
N PHE A 437 -30.69 18.69 6.64
CA PHE A 437 -31.73 18.35 5.65
C PHE A 437 -31.18 18.16 4.24
N LYS A 438 -30.10 18.87 3.91
CA LYS A 438 -29.59 18.99 2.55
C LYS A 438 -28.17 19.55 2.52
N PHE A 439 -27.55 19.44 1.36
CA PHE A 439 -26.30 20.11 1.00
C PHE A 439 -26.34 20.55 -0.47
N GLN A 440 -25.35 21.34 -0.90
CA GLN A 440 -25.08 21.64 -2.30
C GLN A 440 -23.88 20.82 -2.76
N LEU A 441 -24.07 20.07 -3.85
CA LEU A 441 -23.02 19.35 -4.54
C LEU A 441 -22.58 20.16 -5.75
N HIS A 442 -21.27 20.33 -5.94
CA HIS A 442 -20.71 21.07 -7.07
C HIS A 442 -19.80 20.18 -7.90
N VAL A 443 -19.85 20.35 -9.22
CA VAL A 443 -18.81 19.95 -10.16
C VAL A 443 -18.33 21.21 -10.84
N GLU A 444 -17.03 21.46 -10.84
CA GLU A 444 -16.41 22.65 -11.41
C GLU A 444 -15.30 22.20 -12.37
N ALA A 445 -15.38 22.68 -13.61
CA ALA A 445 -14.38 22.42 -14.64
C ALA A 445 -13.65 23.71 -15.02
N GLY A 446 -12.38 23.57 -15.40
CA GLY A 446 -11.59 24.65 -16.00
C GLY A 446 -12.29 25.23 -17.22
N SER A 447 -12.08 26.53 -17.48
CA SER A 447 -12.69 27.21 -18.63
C SER A 447 -12.28 26.62 -19.99
N ASP A 448 -11.13 25.96 -20.02
CA ASP A 448 -10.54 25.30 -21.18
C ASP A 448 -10.69 23.78 -21.14
N THR A 449 -11.39 23.21 -20.15
CA THR A 449 -11.64 21.76 -20.07
C THR A 449 -12.92 21.36 -20.81
N ASP A 450 -12.82 20.41 -21.73
CA ASP A 450 -13.98 19.78 -22.37
C ASP A 450 -14.62 18.72 -21.46
N LEU A 451 -15.37 19.17 -20.45
CA LEU A 451 -16.19 18.29 -19.60
C LEU A 451 -17.40 17.78 -20.38
N ARG A 452 -17.52 16.45 -20.55
CA ARG A 452 -18.62 15.78 -21.26
C ARG A 452 -19.57 15.02 -20.35
N GLY A 453 -19.10 14.62 -19.16
CA GLY A 453 -19.90 13.95 -18.15
C GLY A 453 -19.11 13.69 -16.89
N ALA A 454 -19.82 13.56 -15.77
CA ALA A 454 -19.24 13.09 -14.51
C ALA A 454 -20.30 12.35 -13.70
N THR A 455 -19.88 11.34 -12.98
CA THR A 455 -20.69 10.68 -11.96
C THR A 455 -20.04 10.93 -10.62
N VAL A 456 -20.78 11.50 -9.68
CA VAL A 456 -20.27 11.84 -8.35
C VAL A 456 -21.02 11.04 -7.30
N THR A 457 -20.29 10.27 -6.50
CA THR A 457 -20.83 9.63 -5.29
C THR A 457 -20.58 10.55 -4.10
N TRP A 458 -21.55 10.61 -3.19
CA TRP A 458 -21.45 11.36 -1.94
C TRP A 458 -21.75 10.46 -0.74
N LEU A 459 -21.11 10.78 0.39
CA LEU A 459 -21.31 10.15 1.68
C LEU A 459 -21.62 11.24 2.70
N ALA A 460 -22.64 11.01 3.53
CA ALA A 460 -22.96 11.82 4.69
C ALA A 460 -23.04 10.95 5.95
N ILE A 461 -22.28 11.31 6.98
CA ILE A 461 -22.26 10.64 8.29
C ILE A 461 -22.61 11.62 9.41
N PRO A 462 -23.21 11.16 10.51
CA PRO A 462 -23.45 12.02 11.66
C PRO A 462 -22.14 12.57 12.22
N ALA A 463 -22.14 13.82 12.67
CA ALA A 463 -21.00 14.35 13.42
C ALA A 463 -20.77 13.55 14.70
N GLY A 464 -19.50 13.22 14.94
CA GLY A 464 -19.07 12.44 16.11
C GLY A 464 -19.63 11.03 16.17
N LYS A 465 -19.96 10.41 15.02
CA LYS A 465 -20.23 8.96 14.98
C LYS A 465 -18.91 8.24 15.29
N GLU A 466 -18.91 7.41 16.34
CA GLU A 466 -17.72 6.65 16.72
C GLU A 466 -17.38 5.62 15.65
N GLY A 467 -16.09 5.35 15.48
CA GLY A 467 -15.61 4.32 14.54
C GLY A 467 -15.64 4.73 13.06
N ILE A 468 -16.08 5.93 12.71
CA ILE A 468 -16.00 6.43 11.32
C ILE A 468 -15.69 7.93 11.25
N ILE A 469 -14.74 8.30 10.40
CA ILE A 469 -14.45 9.70 10.07
C ILE A 469 -14.24 9.84 8.56
N ALA A 470 -14.45 11.04 8.04
CA ALA A 470 -14.20 11.34 6.64
C ALA A 470 -13.68 12.77 6.47
N GLY A 471 -12.96 13.01 5.39
CA GLY A 471 -12.45 14.34 5.04
C GLY A 471 -11.87 14.39 3.64
N SER A 472 -11.31 15.54 3.30
CA SER A 472 -10.63 15.80 2.03
C SER A 472 -9.21 16.31 2.25
N PHE A 473 -8.36 16.16 1.24
CA PHE A 473 -6.99 16.65 1.21
C PHE A 473 -6.61 17.08 -0.21
N CYS A 474 -5.76 18.09 -0.33
CA CYS A 474 -5.31 18.65 -1.60
C CYS A 474 -3.79 18.78 -1.63
N THR A 475 -3.18 18.61 -2.80
CA THR A 475 -1.75 18.91 -3.02
C THR A 475 -1.44 20.39 -2.83
N ASP A 476 -2.42 21.29 -2.98
CA ASP A 476 -2.23 22.72 -2.73
C ASP A 476 -2.15 23.08 -1.23
N ASP A 477 -2.56 22.17 -0.33
CA ASP A 477 -2.60 22.42 1.11
C ASP A 477 -1.24 22.20 1.81
N ILE A 478 -0.23 21.68 1.07
CA ILE A 478 1.05 21.24 1.64
C ILE A 478 2.23 22.10 1.17
N PRO A 479 3.21 22.37 2.06
CA PRO A 479 4.40 23.11 1.70
C PRO A 479 5.46 22.17 1.10
N GLY A 480 5.65 22.18 -0.22
CA GLY A 480 6.77 21.47 -0.87
C GLY A 480 6.42 20.84 -2.21
N PRO A 481 7.39 20.15 -2.85
CA PRO A 481 7.18 19.47 -4.14
C PRO A 481 6.60 18.05 -4.00
N GLU A 482 6.47 17.54 -2.77
CA GLU A 482 5.91 16.22 -2.53
C GLU A 482 4.39 16.28 -2.60
N ASN A 483 3.73 15.33 -3.27
CA ASN A 483 2.26 15.27 -3.32
C ASN A 483 1.70 14.48 -2.12
N ALA A 484 2.21 14.76 -0.91
CA ALA A 484 1.91 14.01 0.30
C ALA A 484 1.71 14.90 1.53
N GLY A 485 0.81 14.49 2.43
CA GLY A 485 0.52 15.23 3.66
C GLY A 485 -0.03 14.34 4.77
N THR A 486 -0.21 14.90 5.97
CA THR A 486 -0.63 14.12 7.14
C THR A 486 -2.08 14.40 7.53
N ILE A 487 -2.82 13.38 7.94
CA ILE A 487 -4.14 13.49 8.56
C ILE A 487 -4.08 12.93 9.98
N ASN A 488 -4.74 13.62 10.91
CA ASN A 488 -4.80 13.25 12.32
C ASN A 488 -6.17 12.65 12.67
N PHE A 489 -6.14 11.44 13.24
CA PHE A 489 -7.29 10.67 13.70
C PHE A 489 -7.44 10.64 15.23
N SER A 490 -6.63 11.39 15.99
CA SER A 490 -6.59 11.32 17.46
C SER A 490 -7.93 11.60 18.13
N GLN A 491 -8.83 12.32 17.45
CA GLN A 491 -10.19 12.61 17.93
C GLN A 491 -11.24 11.57 17.51
N ALA A 492 -10.88 10.62 16.65
CA ALA A 492 -11.77 9.58 16.12
C ALA A 492 -11.95 8.38 17.07
N GLY A 493 -11.08 8.22 18.07
CA GLY A 493 -11.21 7.18 19.09
C GLY A 493 -10.89 5.75 18.62
N PHE A 494 -10.17 5.60 17.51
CA PHE A 494 -9.77 4.28 17.01
C PHE A 494 -8.88 3.54 18.02
N GLN A 495 -9.17 2.25 18.24
CA GLN A 495 -8.36 1.40 19.13
C GLN A 495 -7.13 0.82 18.42
N SER A 496 -7.26 0.58 17.11
CA SER A 496 -6.23 0.10 16.20
C SER A 496 -6.23 0.94 14.92
N ALA A 497 -5.31 0.67 13.99
CA ALA A 497 -5.32 1.33 12.69
C ALA A 497 -6.66 1.08 11.97
N PRO A 498 -7.39 2.13 11.55
CA PRO A 498 -8.65 1.97 10.83
C PRO A 498 -8.37 1.50 9.40
N ALA A 499 -9.35 0.88 8.76
CA ALA A 499 -9.30 0.76 7.32
C ALA A 499 -9.62 2.09 6.65
N VAL A 500 -9.01 2.36 5.50
CA VAL A 500 -9.14 3.65 4.82
C VAL A 500 -9.53 3.45 3.36
N MET A 501 -10.68 4.02 2.98
CA MET A 501 -11.11 4.22 1.61
C MET A 501 -10.54 5.56 1.15
N MET A 502 -9.97 5.62 -0.05
CA MET A 502 -9.56 6.87 -0.69
C MET A 502 -10.12 6.96 -2.10
N ALA A 503 -10.61 8.13 -2.48
CA ALA A 503 -11.13 8.38 -3.82
C ALA A 503 -10.74 9.77 -4.32
N ILE A 504 -10.63 9.90 -5.63
CA ILE A 504 -10.27 11.15 -6.32
C ILE A 504 -11.51 12.04 -6.39
N CYS A 505 -11.41 13.28 -5.91
CA CYS A 505 -12.46 14.29 -6.02
C CYS A 505 -12.01 15.53 -6.81
N GLY A 506 -10.75 15.61 -7.22
CA GLY A 506 -10.24 16.67 -8.08
C GLY A 506 -8.96 16.27 -8.80
N LEU A 507 -8.82 16.71 -10.05
CA LEU A 507 -7.60 16.56 -10.84
C LEU A 507 -7.40 17.78 -11.75
N ASP A 508 -6.15 18.19 -11.91
CA ASP A 508 -5.69 19.23 -12.82
C ASP A 508 -4.43 18.72 -13.55
N PHE A 509 -4.62 18.33 -14.80
CA PHE A 509 -3.58 17.81 -15.68
C PHE A 509 -3.55 18.58 -17.00
N GLU A 510 -2.34 18.81 -17.52
CA GLU A 510 -2.19 19.19 -18.93
C GLU A 510 -2.55 18.03 -19.84
N CYS A 511 -3.10 18.33 -21.02
CA CYS A 511 -3.36 17.34 -22.06
C CYS A 511 -2.11 17.04 -22.90
N GLY A 512 -2.17 15.96 -23.69
CA GLY A 512 -1.07 15.56 -24.60
C GLY A 512 -0.08 14.56 -23.98
N ARG A 513 -0.32 14.14 -22.73
CA ARG A 513 0.39 13.08 -22.00
C ARG A 513 -0.66 12.24 -21.28
N ASN A 514 -0.39 10.95 -21.03
CA ASN A 514 -1.39 10.07 -20.40
C ASN A 514 -1.85 10.65 -19.05
N LEU A 515 -3.13 10.45 -18.72
CA LEU A 515 -3.64 10.81 -17.40
C LEU A 515 -3.22 9.71 -16.42
N ARG A 516 -2.39 10.08 -15.45
CA ARG A 516 -1.86 9.16 -14.44
C ARG A 516 -1.97 9.75 -13.05
N LEU A 517 -2.89 9.23 -12.26
CA LEU A 517 -3.16 9.71 -10.91
C LEU A 517 -3.48 8.54 -9.98
N ARG A 518 -2.88 8.55 -8.80
CA ARG A 518 -3.13 7.56 -7.75
C ARG A 518 -3.34 8.23 -6.41
N ALA A 519 -4.43 7.90 -5.73
CA ALA A 519 -4.63 8.18 -4.31
C ALA A 519 -4.19 6.96 -3.47
N SER A 520 -3.28 7.17 -2.52
CA SER A 520 -2.80 6.11 -1.62
C SER A 520 -2.43 6.67 -0.24
N HIS A 521 -2.15 5.79 0.73
CA HIS A 521 -1.72 6.20 2.07
C HIS A 521 -0.53 5.39 2.61
N SER A 522 0.21 6.01 3.53
CA SER A 522 1.31 5.43 4.30
C SER A 522 1.24 5.79 5.79
N ALA A 523 2.11 5.18 6.59
CA ALA A 523 2.24 5.42 8.03
C ALA A 523 0.89 5.44 8.78
N LEU A 524 -0.01 4.53 8.40
CA LEU A 524 -1.34 4.42 8.97
C LEU A 524 -1.26 3.89 10.40
N THR A 525 -1.86 4.61 11.33
CA THR A 525 -1.98 4.24 12.74
C THR A 525 -3.38 4.58 13.22
N LYS A 526 -3.70 4.23 14.47
CA LYS A 526 -4.94 4.68 15.11
C LYS A 526 -5.01 6.21 15.29
N GLU A 527 -3.86 6.90 15.23
CA GLU A 527 -3.72 8.34 15.49
C GLU A 527 -3.66 9.18 14.20
N GLY A 528 -3.45 8.56 13.03
CA GLY A 528 -3.34 9.28 11.77
C GLY A 528 -2.82 8.46 10.60
N MET A 529 -2.65 9.13 9.47
CA MET A 529 -2.02 8.59 8.27
C MET A 529 -1.29 9.68 7.49
N VAL A 530 -0.41 9.27 6.57
CA VAL A 530 0.11 10.12 5.50
C VAL A 530 -0.62 9.77 4.21
N TRP A 531 -1.23 10.74 3.55
CA TRP A 531 -1.86 10.55 2.23
C TRP A 531 -0.87 10.91 1.12
N HIS A 532 -1.08 10.34 -0.07
CA HIS A 532 -0.31 10.59 -1.30
C HIS A 532 -1.24 10.73 -2.50
N LEU A 533 -0.94 11.70 -3.37
CA LEU A 533 -1.61 11.94 -4.67
C LEU A 533 -0.57 11.96 -5.79
N ASP A 534 -0.16 10.77 -6.21
CA ASP A 534 1.00 10.62 -7.08
C ASP A 534 0.63 10.65 -8.56
N SER A 535 1.51 11.27 -9.36
CA SER A 535 1.56 11.11 -10.81
C SER A 535 2.93 10.55 -11.21
N TRP A 536 3.02 9.99 -12.41
CA TRP A 536 4.23 9.29 -12.85
C TRP A 536 4.52 9.44 -14.34
N LEU A 537 5.76 9.11 -14.71
CA LEU A 537 6.33 9.23 -16.06
C LEU A 537 6.28 10.69 -16.58
N ASP A 538 5.75 10.87 -17.78
CA ASP A 538 5.69 12.14 -18.50
C ASP A 538 4.39 12.91 -18.27
N SER A 539 3.55 12.44 -17.33
CA SER A 539 2.30 13.11 -16.96
C SER A 539 2.57 14.43 -16.21
N VAL A 540 1.80 15.46 -16.54
CA VAL A 540 1.97 16.81 -15.99
C VAL A 540 0.82 17.12 -15.05
N LEU A 541 0.99 16.79 -13.77
CA LEU A 541 0.05 17.07 -12.68
C LEU A 541 0.32 18.47 -12.10
N ASN A 542 -0.70 19.34 -12.11
CA ASN A 542 -0.65 20.65 -11.45
C ASN A 542 -1.17 20.57 -10.01
N THR A 543 -2.34 19.98 -9.82
CA THR A 543 -2.96 19.77 -8.49
C THR A 543 -3.92 18.58 -8.52
N ALA A 544 -4.08 17.92 -7.39
CA ALA A 544 -5.06 16.87 -7.20
C ALA A 544 -5.72 17.01 -5.83
N THR A 545 -6.97 16.56 -5.75
CA THR A 545 -7.74 16.51 -4.51
C THR A 545 -8.30 15.11 -4.32
N GLY A 546 -8.16 14.59 -3.11
CA GLY A 546 -8.73 13.32 -2.71
C GLY A 546 -9.62 13.45 -1.48
N VAL A 547 -10.42 12.42 -1.26
CA VAL A 547 -11.16 12.20 -0.02
C VAL A 547 -10.68 10.93 0.65
N TYR A 548 -10.88 10.86 1.97
CA TYR A 548 -10.75 9.63 2.71
C TYR A 548 -11.99 9.36 3.55
N VAL A 549 -12.26 8.08 3.77
CA VAL A 549 -13.18 7.58 4.79
C VAL A 549 -12.40 6.55 5.59
N ALA A 550 -12.26 6.75 6.90
CA ALA A 550 -11.58 5.81 7.79
C ALA A 550 -12.60 5.14 8.70
N VAL A 551 -12.61 3.81 8.74
CA VAL A 551 -13.53 2.98 9.53
C VAL A 551 -12.73 2.08 10.48
N GLY A 552 -13.07 2.13 11.76
CA GLY A 552 -12.46 1.29 12.78
C GLY A 552 -12.95 -0.15 12.66
N GLY A 553 -12.09 -1.13 12.95
CA GLY A 553 -12.54 -2.52 13.07
C GLY A 553 -13.53 -2.67 14.23
N LEU A 554 -14.42 -3.67 14.12
CA LEU A 554 -15.26 -4.08 15.25
C LEU A 554 -14.34 -4.37 16.44
N ASN A 555 -14.66 -3.80 17.62
CA ASN A 555 -14.01 -4.16 18.87
C ASN A 555 -14.22 -5.66 19.08
N ILE A 556 -13.23 -6.48 18.72
CA ILE A 556 -13.13 -7.82 19.26
C ILE A 556 -12.58 -7.58 20.66
N ASP A 557 -13.45 -7.59 21.65
CA ASP A 557 -13.03 -7.61 23.05
C ASP A 557 -12.00 -8.75 23.18
N ASP A 558 -10.78 -8.40 23.62
CA ASP A 558 -9.71 -9.32 24.00
C ASP A 558 -10.15 -10.09 25.28
N GLU A 559 -11.15 -10.96 25.15
CA GLU A 559 -11.45 -12.00 26.14
C GLU A 559 -11.22 -13.37 25.51
N TYR A 560 -9.95 -13.81 25.45
CA TYR A 560 -9.59 -15.23 25.54
C TYR A 560 -8.22 -15.44 26.18
#